data_AF-A0A8T2UAB0-F1
#
_entry.id   AF-A0A8T2UAB0-F1
#
_cell.length_a   1.000
_cell.length_b   1.000
_cell.length_c   1.000
_cell.angle_alpha   90.00
_cell.angle_beta   90.00
_cell.angle_gamma   90.00
#
_symmetry.space_group_name_H-M   'P 1'
#
loop_
_entity.id
_entity.type
_entity.pdbx_description
1 polymer ?
#
loop_
_entity_poly.entity_id
_entity_poly.type
_entity_poly.pdbx_seq_one_letter_code
_entity_poly.pdbx_strand_id
1 'polypeptide(L)'
;MYAYFEGQLPFVAGLPFLEKLAMSCAHWLVGKTGKHLFLTDGDESQAPLLQQMVKDCAEGQFLSALGSFERRVAYANVSFDHMVGWRTATFRRMNENYEIEQNAVDIKYPHIVNVEHLPPETEPAEGPDFDPVAEEMISGLRQLSWQRVSVRFSNIFQNINVHSRIQVKSYWIHSDGADVIEHIIDNLRL
;
A
#
# COMPACT_ATOMS: atom_id res chain seq x y z
N MET A 1 11.18 -31.65 20.80
CA MET A 1 12.19 -31.01 19.95
C MET A 1 11.54 -30.74 18.60
N TYR A 2 10.87 -29.61 18.48
CA TYR A 2 10.31 -29.13 17.20
C TYR A 2 11.16 -27.93 16.80
N ALA A 3 11.81 -28.04 15.65
CA ALA A 3 12.66 -27.00 15.10
C ALA A 3 11.77 -25.83 14.68
N TYR A 4 12.00 -24.66 15.28
CA TYR A 4 11.57 -23.39 14.75
C TYR A 4 12.30 -23.18 13.42
N PHE A 5 11.58 -23.14 12.31
CA PHE A 5 12.10 -22.52 11.09
C PHE A 5 12.06 -21.02 11.33
N GLU A 6 13.23 -20.43 11.60
CA GLU A 6 13.48 -18.99 11.49
C GLU A 6 13.18 -18.60 10.04
N GLY A 7 12.00 -18.02 9.82
CA GLY A 7 11.46 -17.71 8.49
C GLY A 7 11.83 -16.33 7.95
N GLN A 8 12.84 -15.66 8.50
CA GLN A 8 13.34 -14.42 7.91
C GLN A 8 14.20 -14.76 6.69
N LEU A 9 13.66 -14.54 5.51
CA LEU A 9 14.48 -14.49 4.30
C LEU A 9 15.40 -13.26 4.45
N PRO A 10 16.75 -13.42 4.41
CA PRO A 10 17.72 -12.40 4.81
C PRO A 10 17.73 -11.14 3.90
N PHE A 11 16.81 -11.06 2.96
CA PHE A 11 16.68 -9.97 2.00
C PHE A 11 15.41 -9.12 2.20
N VAL A 12 14.35 -9.56 2.89
CA VAL A 12 13.04 -8.87 2.87
C VAL A 12 12.72 -8.01 4.10
N ALA A 13 13.76 -7.52 4.79
CA ALA A 13 13.67 -6.56 5.90
C ALA A 13 12.69 -6.94 7.05
N GLY A 14 12.28 -8.20 7.16
CA GLY A 14 11.39 -8.68 8.23
C GLY A 14 9.89 -8.42 8.01
N LEU A 15 9.51 -7.88 6.85
CA LEU A 15 8.12 -7.54 6.51
C LEU A 15 7.35 -8.80 6.08
N PRO A 16 6.42 -9.36 6.89
CA PRO A 16 5.84 -10.68 6.63
C PRO A 16 5.07 -10.77 5.31
N PHE A 17 4.53 -9.66 4.83
CA PHE A 17 3.83 -9.60 3.55
C PHE A 17 4.82 -9.62 2.37
N LEU A 18 5.93 -8.89 2.45
CA LEU A 18 6.97 -8.90 1.42
C LEU A 18 7.64 -10.27 1.35
N GLU A 19 7.83 -10.95 2.48
CA GLU A 19 8.33 -12.32 2.52
C GLU A 19 7.41 -13.29 1.75
N LYS A 20 6.09 -13.21 1.98
CA LYS A 20 5.11 -14.04 1.26
C LYS A 20 5.08 -13.76 -0.24
N LEU A 21 5.25 -12.49 -0.63
CA LEU A 21 5.33 -12.07 -2.03
C LEU A 21 6.63 -12.49 -2.69
N ALA A 22 7.74 -12.37 -1.98
CA ALA A 22 9.07 -12.72 -2.46
C ALA A 22 9.14 -14.19 -2.82
N MET A 23 8.55 -15.06 -2.01
CA MET A 23 8.44 -16.50 -2.33
C MET A 23 7.69 -16.75 -3.64
N SER A 24 6.65 -15.95 -3.92
CA SER A 24 5.79 -16.13 -5.11
C SER A 24 6.39 -15.47 -6.37
N CYS A 25 7.18 -14.42 -6.20
CA CYS A 25 7.71 -13.57 -7.26
C CYS A 25 9.24 -13.53 -7.29
N ALA A 26 9.92 -14.57 -6.79
CA ALA A 26 11.37 -14.59 -6.59
C ALA A 26 12.17 -14.22 -7.85
N HIS A 27 11.68 -14.61 -9.03
CA HIS A 27 12.30 -14.27 -10.30
C HIS A 27 12.34 -12.76 -10.60
N TRP A 28 11.44 -11.96 -10.00
CA TRP A 28 11.44 -10.50 -10.14
C TRP A 28 12.45 -9.81 -9.22
N LEU A 29 12.91 -10.45 -8.14
CA LEU A 29 13.88 -9.87 -7.19
C LEU A 29 15.22 -9.47 -7.84
N VAL A 30 15.60 -10.12 -8.95
CA VAL A 30 16.91 -9.91 -9.59
C VAL A 30 16.98 -8.55 -10.32
N GLY A 31 15.84 -7.96 -10.69
CA GLY A 31 15.78 -6.68 -11.40
C GLY A 31 15.72 -5.45 -10.49
N LYS A 32 16.05 -4.26 -11.02
CA LYS A 32 16.00 -2.98 -10.28
C LYS A 32 14.64 -2.75 -9.60
N THR A 33 13.53 -2.97 -10.32
CA THR A 33 12.18 -2.77 -9.79
C THR A 33 11.83 -3.75 -8.67
N GLY A 34 12.25 -5.01 -8.80
CA GLY A 34 12.08 -5.99 -7.74
C GLY A 34 12.86 -5.59 -6.50
N LYS A 35 14.09 -5.11 -6.66
CA LYS A 35 14.89 -4.71 -5.51
C LYS A 35 14.24 -3.62 -4.65
N HIS A 36 13.73 -2.58 -5.29
CA HIS A 36 12.98 -1.52 -4.61
C HIS A 36 11.69 -2.05 -3.95
N LEU A 37 10.92 -2.89 -4.66
CA LEU A 37 9.66 -3.43 -4.14
C LEU A 37 9.86 -4.25 -2.86
N PHE A 38 10.95 -5.01 -2.80
CA PHE A 38 11.27 -5.90 -1.70
C PHE A 38 12.21 -5.28 -0.66
N LEU A 39 12.49 -3.98 -0.76
CA LEU A 39 13.39 -3.23 0.14
C LEU A 39 14.79 -3.86 0.26
N THR A 40 15.35 -4.30 -0.87
CA THR A 40 16.67 -4.96 -0.99
C THR A 40 17.72 -4.11 -1.70
N ASP A 41 17.40 -2.85 -1.95
CA ASP A 41 18.24 -1.88 -2.63
C ASP A 41 19.13 -1.06 -1.66
N GLY A 42 19.00 -1.28 -0.36
CA GLY A 42 19.88 -0.72 0.68
C GLY A 42 21.11 -1.58 0.99
N ASP A 43 21.98 -1.05 1.85
CA ASP A 43 23.18 -1.72 2.39
C ASP A 43 23.39 -1.38 3.88
N GLU A 44 24.55 -1.74 4.46
CA GLU A 44 24.86 -1.47 5.87
C GLU A 44 24.89 0.03 6.23
N SER A 45 25.09 0.89 5.23
CA SER A 45 25.22 2.35 5.39
C SER A 45 23.96 3.12 5.00
N GLN A 46 23.11 2.54 4.16
CA GLN A 46 21.91 3.19 3.63
C GLN A 46 20.68 2.30 3.67
N ALA A 47 19.61 2.80 4.29
CA ALA A 47 18.31 2.16 4.26
C ALA A 47 17.78 2.05 2.81
N PRO A 48 16.90 1.09 2.50
CA PRO A 48 16.20 1.02 1.21
C PRO A 48 15.53 2.35 0.81
N LEU A 49 15.51 2.68 -0.49
CA LEU A 49 15.07 3.99 -0.97
C LEU A 49 13.65 4.34 -0.50
N LEU A 50 12.71 3.39 -0.54
CA LEU A 50 11.33 3.64 -0.11
C LEU A 50 11.23 3.95 1.39
N GLN A 51 12.11 3.38 2.22
CA GLN A 51 12.19 3.73 3.64
C GLN A 51 12.81 5.13 3.82
N GLN A 52 13.77 5.53 2.98
CA GLN A 52 14.32 6.89 3.03
C GLN A 52 13.28 7.95 2.65
N MET A 53 12.41 7.66 1.68
CA MET A 53 11.44 8.62 1.13
C MET A 53 10.34 9.07 2.11
N VAL A 54 10.22 8.42 3.28
CA VAL A 54 9.21 8.78 4.29
C VAL A 54 9.67 9.88 5.25
N LYS A 55 10.85 10.48 4.99
CA LYS A 55 11.40 11.64 5.68
C LYS A 55 12.23 12.49 4.73
N ASP A 56 12.53 13.72 5.12
CA ASP A 56 13.50 14.54 4.41
C ASP A 56 14.93 14.19 4.87
N CYS A 57 15.87 14.16 3.95
CA CYS A 57 17.28 13.85 4.20
C CYS A 57 18.21 14.72 3.33
N ALA A 58 19.53 14.48 3.43
CA ALA A 58 20.53 15.25 2.68
C ALA A 58 20.39 15.05 1.15
N GLU A 59 19.89 13.90 0.75
CA GLU A 59 19.72 13.48 -0.65
C GLU A 59 18.45 14.07 -1.28
N GLY A 60 17.48 14.50 -0.48
CA GLY A 60 16.23 15.03 -0.99
C GLY A 60 15.19 15.38 0.07
N GLN A 61 14.30 16.30 -0.31
CA GLN A 61 13.14 16.73 0.47
C GLN A 61 11.91 15.88 0.10
N PHE A 62 11.99 14.56 0.29
CA PHE A 62 10.97 13.62 -0.17
C PHE A 62 9.60 13.84 0.48
N LEU A 63 9.58 13.91 1.81
CA LEU A 63 8.34 14.08 2.57
C LEU A 63 7.77 15.48 2.36
N SER A 64 8.62 16.51 2.35
CA SER A 64 8.19 17.87 2.02
C SER A 64 7.65 17.99 0.59
N ALA A 65 8.27 17.33 -0.39
CA ALA A 65 7.75 17.29 -1.76
C ALA A 65 6.39 16.58 -1.83
N LEU A 66 6.21 15.46 -1.13
CA LEU A 66 4.91 14.80 -1.00
C LEU A 66 3.88 15.69 -0.27
N GLY A 67 4.33 16.48 0.71
CA GLY A 67 3.55 17.48 1.42
C GLY A 67 3.06 18.64 0.55
N SER A 68 3.80 18.95 -0.53
CA SER A 68 3.46 20.05 -1.45
C SER A 68 2.22 19.79 -2.31
N PHE A 69 1.79 18.53 -2.43
CA PHE A 69 0.53 18.20 -3.09
C PHE A 69 -0.65 18.64 -2.21
N GLU A 70 -1.59 19.37 -2.80
CA GLU A 70 -2.80 19.81 -2.11
C GLU A 70 -3.67 18.62 -1.67
N ARG A 71 -3.74 17.58 -2.50
CA ARG A 71 -4.46 16.35 -2.23
C ARG A 71 -3.55 15.13 -2.30
N ARG A 72 -3.70 14.24 -1.32
CA ARG A 72 -3.04 12.94 -1.25
C ARG A 72 -4.09 11.87 -1.01
N VAL A 73 -4.25 10.97 -1.98
CA VAL A 73 -5.28 9.94 -1.93
C VAL A 73 -4.66 8.57 -2.19
N ALA A 74 -4.91 7.61 -1.30
CA ALA A 74 -4.49 6.23 -1.44
C ALA A 74 -5.69 5.35 -1.76
N TYR A 75 -5.68 4.76 -2.96
CA TYR A 75 -6.69 3.79 -3.39
C TYR A 75 -6.17 2.38 -3.15
N ALA A 76 -7.01 1.54 -2.55
CA ALA A 76 -6.67 0.14 -2.36
C ALA A 76 -7.88 -0.76 -2.47
N ASN A 77 -7.66 -1.94 -3.02
CA ASN A 77 -8.70 -2.95 -3.11
C ASN A 77 -8.76 -3.78 -1.83
N VAL A 78 -9.96 -3.92 -1.26
CA VAL A 78 -10.20 -4.58 0.03
C VAL A 78 -10.15 -6.11 -0.05
N SER A 79 -10.32 -6.70 -1.23
CA SER A 79 -10.44 -8.15 -1.41
C SER A 79 -9.66 -8.66 -2.61
N PHE A 80 -9.14 -9.89 -2.54
CA PHE A 80 -8.45 -10.58 -3.65
C PHE A 80 -7.21 -9.86 -4.19
N ASP A 81 -6.69 -8.90 -3.42
CA ASP A 81 -5.40 -8.29 -3.67
C ASP A 81 -4.29 -9.17 -3.09
N HIS A 82 -3.68 -9.97 -3.95
CA HIS A 82 -2.61 -10.89 -3.57
C HIS A 82 -1.20 -10.28 -3.67
N MET A 83 -1.02 -9.08 -4.25
CA MET A 83 0.32 -8.48 -4.39
C MET A 83 0.63 -7.37 -3.39
N VAL A 84 -0.32 -6.51 -3.03
CA VAL A 84 -0.09 -5.47 -2.01
C VAL A 84 -1.39 -5.36 -1.23
N GLY A 85 -1.46 -6.04 -0.09
CA GLY A 85 -2.68 -6.12 0.69
C GLY A 85 -3.24 -4.74 1.02
N TRP A 86 -4.58 -4.65 1.09
CA TRP A 86 -5.34 -3.43 1.38
C TRP A 86 -4.76 -2.58 2.52
N ARG A 87 -4.32 -3.23 3.61
CA ARG A 87 -3.71 -2.55 4.77
C ARG A 87 -2.42 -1.82 4.41
N THR A 88 -1.52 -2.47 3.68
CA THR A 88 -0.25 -1.86 3.23
C THR A 88 -0.50 -0.70 2.27
N ALA A 89 -1.37 -0.90 1.28
CA ALA A 89 -1.69 0.13 0.28
C ALA A 89 -2.39 1.36 0.88
N THR A 90 -2.97 1.23 2.09
CA THR A 90 -3.61 2.33 2.83
C THR A 90 -2.90 2.65 4.15
N PHE A 91 -1.64 2.22 4.29
CA PHE A 91 -0.77 2.47 5.45
C PHE A 91 -1.52 2.31 6.78
N ARG A 92 -2.28 1.21 6.90
CA ARG A 92 -3.00 0.81 8.12
C ARG A 92 -2.11 -0.05 9.00
N ARG A 93 -2.07 0.28 10.29
CA ARG A 93 -1.39 -0.50 11.32
C ARG A 93 -2.14 -1.79 11.63
N MET A 94 -1.45 -2.77 12.21
CA MET A 94 -2.06 -4.06 12.53
C MET A 94 -3.17 -3.95 13.58
N ASN A 95 -2.98 -3.06 14.56
CA ASN A 95 -3.91 -2.79 15.66
C ASN A 95 -5.10 -1.91 15.27
N GLU A 96 -5.15 -1.38 14.05
CA GLU A 96 -6.33 -0.67 13.56
C GLU A 96 -7.47 -1.66 13.30
N ASN A 97 -8.53 -1.51 14.09
CA ASN A 97 -9.80 -2.13 13.80
C ASN A 97 -10.49 -1.34 12.69
N TYR A 98 -10.95 -2.05 11.67
CA TYR A 98 -11.75 -1.46 10.61
C TYR A 98 -12.80 -2.45 10.13
N GLU A 99 -14.02 -1.95 9.96
CA GLU A 99 -15.12 -2.70 9.35
C GLU A 99 -15.21 -2.32 7.88
N ILE A 100 -14.99 -3.30 7.00
CA ILE A 100 -15.11 -3.06 5.57
C ILE A 100 -16.59 -3.07 5.20
N GLU A 101 -17.13 -1.88 4.93
CA GLU A 101 -18.51 -1.73 4.48
C GLU A 101 -18.80 -2.63 3.27
N GLN A 102 -20.02 -3.15 3.23
CA GLN A 102 -20.43 -4.06 2.17
C GLN A 102 -21.04 -3.34 0.97
N ASN A 103 -21.54 -2.13 1.17
CA ASN A 103 -22.25 -1.37 0.18
C ASN A 103 -21.35 -0.27 -0.40
N ALA A 104 -21.71 0.20 -1.59
CA ALA A 104 -21.10 1.38 -2.18
C ALA A 104 -21.48 2.63 -1.38
N VAL A 105 -20.54 3.57 -1.25
CA VAL A 105 -20.77 4.88 -0.62
C VAL A 105 -21.64 5.77 -1.52
N ASP A 106 -21.52 5.60 -2.84
CA ASP A 106 -22.25 6.37 -3.84
C ASP A 106 -22.73 5.45 -4.96
N ILE A 107 -23.97 5.62 -5.40
CA ILE A 107 -24.54 4.89 -6.53
C ILE A 107 -23.79 5.16 -7.84
N LYS A 108 -23.15 6.33 -7.96
CA LYS A 108 -22.32 6.71 -9.10
C LYS A 108 -21.05 5.85 -9.19
N TYR A 109 -20.50 5.44 -8.04
CA TYR A 109 -19.24 4.71 -7.94
C TYR A 109 -19.43 3.38 -7.21
N PRO A 110 -20.07 2.38 -7.85
CA PRO A 110 -20.49 1.15 -7.20
C PRO A 110 -19.35 0.31 -6.60
N HIS A 111 -18.10 0.53 -7.00
CA HIS A 111 -16.95 -0.18 -6.44
C HIS A 111 -16.28 0.57 -5.28
N ILE A 112 -16.65 1.82 -5.00
CA ILE A 112 -16.13 2.59 -3.87
C ILE A 112 -16.94 2.27 -2.63
N VAL A 113 -16.34 1.51 -1.71
CA VAL A 113 -17.02 1.02 -0.49
C VAL A 113 -16.67 1.81 0.75
N ASN A 114 -15.60 2.61 0.73
CA ASN A 114 -15.31 3.55 1.82
C ASN A 114 -14.40 4.69 1.37
N VAL A 115 -14.63 5.87 1.93
CA VAL A 115 -13.78 7.04 1.78
C VAL A 115 -13.51 7.62 3.17
N GLU A 116 -12.26 7.55 3.62
CA GLU A 116 -11.86 8.01 4.94
C GLU A 116 -10.88 9.17 4.84
N HIS A 117 -11.10 10.23 5.63
CA HIS A 117 -10.11 11.30 5.80
C HIS A 117 -9.23 11.00 7.01
N LEU A 118 -7.93 10.89 6.79
CA LEU A 118 -6.93 10.72 7.82
C LEU A 118 -6.19 12.05 8.06
N PRO A 119 -6.34 12.68 9.23
CA PRO A 119 -5.54 13.85 9.59
C PRO A 119 -4.06 13.46 9.78
N PRO A 120 -3.14 14.43 9.78
CA PRO A 120 -1.74 14.20 10.13
C PRO A 120 -1.62 13.61 11.54
N GLU A 121 -0.74 12.62 11.69
CA GLU A 121 -0.40 11.98 12.95
C GLU A 121 1.13 12.07 13.13
N THR A 122 1.57 12.60 14.27
CA THR A 122 3.00 12.78 14.58
C THR A 122 3.54 11.72 15.52
N GLU A 123 2.65 11.04 16.25
CA GLU A 123 3.06 10.03 17.22
C GLU A 123 3.07 8.64 16.58
N PRO A 124 4.18 7.90 16.67
CA PRO A 124 4.21 6.51 16.26
C PRO A 124 3.31 5.67 17.17
N ALA A 125 2.72 4.61 16.62
CA ALA A 125 1.97 3.68 17.46
C ALA A 125 2.94 2.73 18.18
N GLU A 126 2.66 2.43 19.45
CA GLU A 126 3.39 1.40 20.20
C GLU A 126 2.58 0.10 20.24
N GLY A 127 3.24 -1.06 20.06
CA GLY A 127 2.57 -2.36 20.13
C GLY A 127 3.52 -3.56 20.03
N PRO A 128 3.07 -4.76 20.45
CA PRO A 128 3.93 -5.96 20.52
C PRO A 128 4.18 -6.66 19.17
N ASP A 129 3.34 -6.47 18.15
CA ASP A 129 3.47 -7.09 16.81
C ASP A 129 4.13 -6.13 15.79
N PHE A 130 5.18 -5.44 16.21
CA PHE A 130 5.73 -4.29 15.50
C PHE A 130 6.87 -4.68 14.57
N ASP A 131 6.71 -4.41 13.28
CA ASP A 131 7.82 -4.37 12.33
C ASP A 131 8.38 -2.93 12.32
N PRO A 132 9.65 -2.72 12.72
CA PRO A 132 10.22 -1.39 12.85
C PRO A 132 10.35 -0.65 11.52
N VAL A 133 10.59 -1.38 10.41
CA VAL A 133 10.67 -0.80 9.07
C VAL A 133 9.26 -0.41 8.61
N ALA A 134 8.27 -1.28 8.82
CA ALA A 134 6.88 -0.97 8.48
C ALA A 134 6.40 0.28 9.20
N GLU A 135 6.67 0.39 10.50
CA GLU A 135 6.21 1.54 11.26
C GLU A 135 6.95 2.80 10.87
N GLU A 136 8.27 2.78 10.66
CA GLU A 136 8.97 3.98 10.18
C GLU A 136 8.31 4.51 8.91
N MET A 137 7.96 3.61 7.98
CA MET A 137 7.26 3.97 6.76
C MET A 137 5.84 4.50 7.01
N ILE A 138 5.04 3.80 7.81
CA ILE A 138 3.65 4.20 8.11
C ILE A 138 3.64 5.54 8.85
N SER A 139 4.43 5.69 9.90
CA SER A 139 4.56 6.93 10.68
C SER A 139 5.07 8.08 9.83
N GLY A 140 6.09 7.85 9.00
CA GLY A 140 6.60 8.87 8.07
C GLY A 140 5.52 9.37 7.10
N LEU A 141 4.79 8.46 6.46
CA LEU A 141 3.69 8.82 5.55
C LEU A 141 2.54 9.53 6.29
N ARG A 142 2.21 9.11 7.52
CA ARG A 142 1.11 9.67 8.31
C ARG A 142 1.36 11.04 8.90
N GLN A 143 2.58 11.56 8.85
CA GLN A 143 2.85 12.98 9.16
C GLN A 143 2.12 13.96 8.24
N LEU A 144 1.55 13.47 7.13
CA LEU A 144 0.73 14.24 6.20
C LEU A 144 -0.73 13.79 6.27
N SER A 145 -1.64 14.68 5.87
CA SER A 145 -3.05 14.31 5.72
C SER A 145 -3.27 13.44 4.48
N TRP A 146 -4.19 12.49 4.57
CA TRP A 146 -4.54 11.59 3.46
C TRP A 146 -6.04 11.38 3.35
N GLN A 147 -6.48 11.02 2.15
CA GLN A 147 -7.76 10.36 1.94
C GLN A 147 -7.48 8.89 1.58
N ARG A 148 -8.12 7.95 2.26
CA ARG A 148 -8.02 6.52 2.00
C ARG A 148 -9.30 6.06 1.34
N VAL A 149 -9.19 5.51 0.14
CA VAL A 149 -10.33 5.03 -0.64
C VAL A 149 -10.24 3.52 -0.78
N SER A 150 -11.24 2.85 -0.20
CA SER A 150 -11.39 1.41 -0.28
C SER A 150 -12.27 1.05 -1.47
N VAL A 151 -11.73 0.20 -2.34
CA VAL A 151 -12.40 -0.31 -3.53
C VAL A 151 -12.73 -1.78 -3.31
N ARG A 152 -13.87 -2.26 -3.80
CA ARG A 152 -14.21 -3.69 -3.79
C ARG A 152 -14.71 -4.13 -5.16
N PHE A 153 -14.10 -5.16 -5.71
CA PHE A 153 -14.61 -5.87 -6.88
C PHE A 153 -15.32 -7.16 -6.44
N SER A 154 -16.51 -7.42 -6.98
CA SER A 154 -17.43 -8.47 -6.50
C SER A 154 -17.26 -9.84 -7.17
N ASN A 155 -16.41 -9.99 -8.19
CA ASN A 155 -16.33 -11.21 -8.99
C ASN A 155 -15.14 -12.13 -8.64
N ILE A 156 -15.47 -13.33 -8.14
CA ILE A 156 -14.58 -14.40 -7.66
C ILE A 156 -13.84 -15.13 -8.80
N PHE A 157 -14.28 -15.02 -10.06
CA PHE A 157 -13.68 -15.72 -11.21
C PHE A 157 -12.48 -14.99 -11.86
N GLN A 158 -12.07 -13.84 -11.31
CA GLN A 158 -11.21 -12.88 -11.98
C GLN A 158 -9.93 -12.58 -11.17
N ASN A 159 -9.39 -13.62 -10.51
CA ASN A 159 -8.28 -13.56 -9.54
C ASN A 159 -6.88 -13.34 -10.13
N ILE A 160 -6.78 -12.92 -11.40
CA ILE A 160 -5.50 -12.59 -12.03
C ILE A 160 -5.53 -11.10 -12.34
N ASN A 161 -4.63 -10.34 -11.72
CA ASN A 161 -4.41 -8.91 -11.96
C ASN A 161 -5.48 -7.92 -11.46
N VAL A 162 -6.00 -8.09 -10.24
CA VAL A 162 -6.92 -7.10 -9.65
C VAL A 162 -6.27 -5.72 -9.46
N HIS A 163 -4.94 -5.68 -9.29
CA HIS A 163 -4.13 -4.45 -9.30
C HIS A 163 -4.30 -3.58 -10.54
N SER A 164 -4.39 -4.19 -11.72
CA SER A 164 -4.54 -3.43 -12.96
C SER A 164 -5.96 -2.95 -13.20
N ARG A 165 -6.91 -3.28 -12.31
CA ARG A 165 -8.30 -2.83 -12.42
C ARG A 165 -8.53 -1.45 -11.86
N ILE A 166 -7.90 -1.10 -10.74
CA ILE A 166 -7.86 0.30 -10.28
C ILE A 166 -7.25 1.20 -11.37
N GLN A 167 -6.27 0.67 -12.12
CA GLN A 167 -5.59 1.40 -13.20
C GLN A 167 -6.21 1.20 -14.59
N VAL A 168 -7.25 0.37 -14.73
CA VAL A 168 -7.89 -0.02 -16.00
C VAL A 168 -6.88 -0.26 -17.15
N LYS A 169 -5.81 -1.05 -16.92
CA LYS A 169 -4.70 -1.18 -17.89
C LYS A 169 -5.10 -1.75 -19.26
N SER A 170 -6.24 -2.43 -19.32
CA SER A 170 -6.80 -2.99 -20.56
C SER A 170 -8.31 -3.00 -20.40
N TYR A 171 -8.98 -2.16 -21.19
CA TYR A 171 -10.43 -1.97 -21.11
C TYR A 171 -11.21 -3.29 -21.28
N TRP A 172 -10.71 -4.20 -22.12
CA TRP A 172 -11.33 -5.50 -22.39
C TRP A 172 -11.45 -6.42 -21.16
N ILE A 173 -10.61 -6.24 -20.14
CA ILE A 173 -10.50 -7.16 -18.98
C ILE A 173 -10.74 -6.41 -17.66
N HIS A 174 -10.59 -5.09 -17.68
CA HIS A 174 -10.57 -4.23 -16.49
C HIS A 174 -11.62 -3.11 -16.52
N SER A 175 -12.60 -3.16 -17.44
CA SER A 175 -13.68 -2.17 -17.55
C SER A 175 -14.45 -1.96 -16.25
N ASP A 176 -14.51 -2.98 -15.39
CA ASP A 176 -15.17 -2.92 -14.09
C ASP A 176 -14.55 -1.85 -13.17
N GLY A 177 -13.31 -1.39 -13.42
CA GLY A 177 -12.69 -0.29 -12.67
C GLY A 177 -12.95 1.11 -13.24
N ALA A 178 -13.78 1.26 -14.27
CA ALA A 178 -14.00 2.55 -14.92
C ALA A 178 -14.62 3.61 -13.98
N ASP A 179 -15.52 3.21 -13.09
CA ASP A 179 -16.10 4.09 -12.07
C ASP A 179 -15.07 4.52 -11.03
N VAL A 180 -14.06 3.69 -10.73
CA VAL A 180 -12.94 4.06 -9.86
C VAL A 180 -12.07 5.12 -10.53
N ILE A 181 -11.82 5.00 -11.84
CA ILE A 181 -11.11 6.05 -12.61
C ILE A 181 -11.94 7.33 -12.67
N GLU A 182 -13.26 7.23 -12.86
CA GLU A 182 -14.14 8.39 -12.83
C GLU A 182 -14.12 9.06 -11.45
N HIS A 183 -14.17 8.29 -10.36
CA HIS A 183 -14.02 8.80 -9.01
C HIS A 183 -12.68 9.51 -8.83
N ILE A 184 -11.57 8.96 -9.34
CA ILE A 184 -10.25 9.64 -9.30
C ILE A 184 -10.31 10.96 -10.06
N ILE A 185 -10.84 10.98 -11.28
CA ILE A 185 -10.92 12.18 -12.12
C ILE A 185 -11.75 13.27 -11.43
N ASP A 186 -12.91 12.92 -10.89
CA ASP A 186 -13.79 13.88 -10.23
C ASP A 186 -13.19 14.40 -8.91
N ASN A 187 -12.42 13.57 -8.20
CA ASN A 187 -11.69 14.00 -7.00
C ASN A 187 -10.39 14.79 -7.31
N LEU A 188 -9.90 14.81 -8.56
CA LEU A 188 -8.75 15.61 -8.99
C LEU A 188 -9.14 16.95 -9.64
N ARG A 189 -10.37 17.05 -10.16
CA ARG A 189 -10.86 18.25 -10.88
C ARG A 189 -11.51 19.31 -9.98
N LEU A 190 -11.57 19.06 -8.67
CA LEU A 190 -12.26 19.91 -7.68
C LEU A 190 -11.29 20.72 -6.82
#